data_AF-A0A4V2XUS9-F1
#
_entry.id   AF-A0A4V2XUS9-F1
#
_cell.length_a   1.000
_cell.length_b   1.000
_cell.length_c   1.000
_cell.angle_alpha   90.00
_cell.angle_beta   90.00
_cell.angle_gamma   90.00
#
_symmetry.space_group_name_H-M   'P 1'
#
loop_
_entity.id
_entity.type
_entity.pdbx_description
1 polymer ?
#
loop_
_entity_poly.entity_id
_entity_poly.type
_entity_poly.pdbx_seq_one_letter_code
_entity_poly.pdbx_strand_id
1 'polypeptide(L)'
;MSRVSPRIETLRRAAGSLGVLDRVRIGVLVLGLVFVATGLLPAAEARSSVERIAPLLLFLFSVIILAELTKEAGVFDAIAQRMARAGRGNYGVLFLLCVAFASLITIFLNLDTTAVLLTPVMLALAARARIAALPLAMTTVWLANTASLLLPVSNLTNLLAADRVALGTRAFAARMWAPQLAALAVTMVLLWVFYWRRRMRGADTYDPPDPAPVRDRVLFSATGLACLMFIGAILAGVHTGIQLGIAATAAAAVAVAAFAVRDRRRLRPALIPWQLLVFVTGLFLVVPTLERFG
;
A
#
# COMPACT_ATOMS: atom_id res chain seq x y z
N MET A 1 -34.42 36.52 9.47
CA MET A 1 -33.76 35.45 8.69
C MET A 1 -32.26 35.49 9.02
N SER A 2 -31.83 34.63 9.95
CA SER A 2 -30.48 34.63 10.51
C SER A 2 -29.46 34.15 9.48
N ARG A 3 -28.42 34.95 9.23
CA ARG A 3 -27.28 34.59 8.38
C ARG A 3 -26.52 33.45 9.05
N VAL A 4 -26.69 32.23 8.53
CA VAL A 4 -25.91 31.07 8.96
C VAL A 4 -24.43 31.37 8.68
N SER A 5 -23.58 31.19 9.70
CA SER A 5 -22.15 31.50 9.64
C SER A 5 -21.45 30.65 8.56
N PRO A 6 -20.51 31.24 7.77
CA PRO A 6 -19.77 30.53 6.72
C PRO A 6 -18.95 29.33 7.23
N ARG A 7 -18.68 29.25 8.55
CA ARG A 7 -18.09 28.07 9.20
C ARG A 7 -19.01 26.86 9.24
N ILE A 8 -20.31 27.07 9.38
CA ILE A 8 -21.30 25.97 9.42
C ILE A 8 -21.48 25.38 8.02
N GLU A 9 -21.39 26.22 6.98
CA GLU A 9 -21.52 25.76 5.59
C GLU A 9 -20.27 25.00 5.12
N THR A 10 -19.08 25.38 5.58
CA THR A 10 -17.84 24.61 5.34
C THR A 10 -17.84 23.28 6.07
N LEU A 11 -18.33 23.22 7.32
CA LEU A 11 -18.54 21.96 8.03
C LEU A 11 -19.62 21.09 7.36
N ARG A 12 -20.69 21.69 6.83
CA ARG A 12 -21.76 20.97 6.12
C ARG A 12 -21.33 20.46 4.75
N ARG A 13 -20.43 21.16 4.05
CA ARG A 13 -19.79 20.68 2.80
C ARG A 13 -18.74 19.60 3.07
N ALA A 14 -18.00 19.68 4.18
CA ALA A 14 -17.09 18.63 4.61
C ALA A 14 -17.84 17.37 5.09
N ALA A 15 -18.99 17.52 5.75
CA ALA A 15 -19.87 16.42 6.15
C ALA A 15 -20.70 15.85 4.98
N GLY A 16 -20.98 16.68 3.97
CA GLY A 16 -21.80 16.33 2.80
C GLY A 16 -21.09 15.52 1.71
N SER A 17 -19.77 15.29 1.80
CA SER A 17 -19.01 14.50 0.83
C SER A 17 -18.57 13.13 1.36
N LEU A 18 -19.18 12.62 2.45
CA LEU A 18 -18.94 11.25 2.88
C LEU A 18 -19.55 10.32 1.83
N GLY A 19 -18.70 9.71 1.02
CA GLY A 19 -19.13 8.73 0.02
C GLY A 19 -19.87 7.58 0.71
N VAL A 20 -20.65 6.81 -0.05
CA VAL A 20 -21.29 5.57 0.44
C VAL A 20 -20.28 4.69 1.18
N LEU A 21 -19.04 4.64 0.67
CA LEU A 21 -17.94 3.87 1.26
C LEU A 21 -17.48 4.40 2.62
N ASP A 22 -17.47 5.71 2.83
CA ASP A 22 -17.10 6.30 4.13
C ASP A 22 -18.15 6.01 5.19
N ARG A 23 -19.44 6.01 4.81
CA ARG A 23 -20.54 5.60 5.70
C ARG A 23 -20.42 4.14 6.11
N VAL A 24 -20.06 3.25 5.19
CA VAL A 24 -19.81 1.83 5.52
C VAL A 24 -18.66 1.70 6.52
N ARG A 25 -17.53 2.38 6.28
CA ARG A 25 -16.36 2.32 7.17
C ARG A 25 -16.68 2.80 8.58
N ILE A 26 -17.36 3.94 8.68
CA ILE A 26 -17.81 4.49 9.98
C ILE A 26 -18.82 3.55 10.62
N GLY A 27 -19.76 2.99 9.85
CA GLY A 27 -20.76 2.04 10.34
C GLY A 27 -20.14 0.79 10.96
N VAL A 28 -19.08 0.23 10.34
CA VAL A 28 -18.35 -0.92 10.90
C VAL A 28 -17.69 -0.57 12.23
N LEU A 29 -17.06 0.61 12.35
CA LEU A 29 -16.47 1.05 13.61
C LEU A 29 -17.53 1.26 14.69
N VAL A 30 -18.63 1.94 14.36
CA VAL A 30 -19.74 2.17 15.29
C VAL A 30 -20.33 0.85 15.76
N LEU A 31 -20.53 -0.12 14.86
CA LEU A 31 -21.02 -1.45 15.21
C LEU A 31 -20.07 -2.16 16.19
N GLY A 32 -18.77 -2.14 15.92
CA GLY A 32 -17.76 -2.68 16.82
C GLY A 32 -17.76 -2.02 18.20
N LEU A 33 -17.90 -0.69 18.25
CA LEU A 33 -18.01 0.05 19.51
C LEU A 33 -19.30 -0.28 20.27
N VAL A 34 -20.42 -0.50 19.56
CA VAL A 34 -21.67 -0.96 20.17
C VAL A 34 -21.49 -2.33 20.80
N PHE A 35 -20.81 -3.28 20.13
CA PHE A 35 -20.54 -4.61 20.70
C PHE A 35 -19.71 -4.57 21.97
N VAL A 36 -18.75 -3.64 22.05
CA VAL A 36 -17.98 -3.40 23.29
C VAL A 36 -18.89 -2.78 24.36
N ALA A 37 -19.70 -1.79 24.01
CA ALA A 37 -20.58 -1.09 24.95
C ALA A 37 -21.69 -1.98 25.51
N THR A 38 -22.22 -2.93 24.72
CA THR A 38 -23.25 -3.87 25.14
C THR A 38 -22.68 -5.11 25.85
N GLY A 39 -21.35 -5.26 25.91
CA GLY A 39 -20.68 -6.42 26.51
C GLY A 39 -20.74 -7.69 25.66
N LEU A 40 -21.22 -7.62 24.42
CA LEU A 40 -21.15 -8.71 23.43
C LEU A 40 -19.68 -9.11 23.20
N LEU A 41 -18.80 -8.10 23.17
CA LEU A 41 -17.35 -8.26 23.23
C LEU A 41 -16.84 -7.84 24.61
N PRO A 42 -16.30 -8.75 25.43
CA PRO A 42 -15.70 -8.40 26.71
C PRO A 42 -14.60 -7.36 26.53
N ALA A 43 -14.56 -6.34 27.40
CA ALA A 43 -13.58 -5.25 27.29
C ALA A 43 -12.12 -5.75 27.29
N ALA A 44 -11.85 -6.87 27.97
CA ALA A 44 -10.53 -7.51 27.97
C ALA A 44 -10.14 -8.08 26.59
N GLU A 45 -11.08 -8.71 25.88
CA GLU A 45 -10.88 -9.23 24.52
C GLU A 45 -10.81 -8.11 23.48
N ALA A 46 -11.61 -7.05 23.67
CA ALA A 46 -11.51 -5.84 22.86
C ALA A 46 -10.13 -5.19 23.00
N ARG A 47 -9.64 -5.06 24.24
CA ARG A 47 -8.31 -4.49 24.52
C ARG A 47 -7.19 -5.35 23.93
N SER A 48 -7.24 -6.67 24.10
CA SER A 48 -6.22 -7.58 23.56
C SER A 48 -6.21 -7.57 22.03
N SER A 49 -7.38 -7.46 21.40
CA SER A 49 -7.51 -7.29 19.95
C SER A 49 -6.87 -5.98 19.49
N VAL A 50 -7.15 -4.86 20.17
CA VAL A 50 -6.56 -3.56 19.86
C VAL A 50 -5.04 -3.55 20.06
N GLU A 51 -4.53 -4.15 21.14
CA GLU A 51 -3.10 -4.27 21.41
C GLU A 51 -2.38 -5.10 20.34
N ARG A 52 -3.04 -6.15 19.83
CA ARG A 52 -2.50 -6.99 18.75
C ARG A 52 -2.39 -6.23 17.42
N ILE A 53 -3.34 -5.35 17.12
CA ILE A 53 -3.35 -4.60 15.85
C ILE A 53 -2.60 -3.28 15.89
N ALA A 54 -2.37 -2.71 17.08
CA ALA A 54 -1.69 -1.41 17.19
C ALA A 54 -0.35 -1.36 16.43
N PRO A 55 0.52 -2.39 16.45
CA PRO A 55 1.74 -2.40 15.64
C PRO A 55 1.46 -2.37 14.12
N LEU A 56 0.41 -3.06 13.66
CA LEU A 56 0.00 -3.08 12.26
C LEU A 56 -0.55 -1.72 11.83
N LEU A 57 -1.39 -1.09 12.66
CA LEU A 57 -1.91 0.25 12.40
C LEU A 57 -0.80 1.30 12.37
N LEU A 58 0.14 1.24 13.31
CA LEU A 58 1.31 2.11 13.33
C LEU A 58 2.15 1.94 12.07
N PHE A 59 2.40 0.69 11.66
CA PHE A 59 3.10 0.37 10.43
C PHE A 59 2.41 0.96 9.19
N LEU A 60 1.11 0.67 9.01
CA LEU A 60 0.33 1.14 7.87
C LEU A 60 0.29 2.67 7.82
N PHE A 61 0.06 3.32 8.96
CA PHE A 61 0.08 4.77 9.09
C PHE A 61 1.43 5.35 8.62
N SER A 62 2.54 4.83 9.15
CA SER A 62 3.88 5.31 8.83
C SER A 62 4.26 5.07 7.37
N VAL A 63 3.96 3.89 6.81
CA VAL A 63 4.26 3.57 5.41
C VAL A 63 3.43 4.43 4.45
N ILE A 64 2.16 4.69 4.74
CA ILE A 64 1.32 5.55 3.89
C ILE A 64 1.87 6.98 3.87
N ILE A 65 2.23 7.53 5.04
CA ILE A 65 2.87 8.85 5.11
C ILE A 65 4.17 8.86 4.32
N LEU A 66 5.03 7.85 4.51
CA LEU A 66 6.27 7.72 3.77
C LEU A 66 6.02 7.68 2.26
N ALA A 67 5.04 6.90 1.80
CA ALA A 67 4.69 6.76 0.39
C ALA A 67 4.22 8.09 -0.20
N GLU A 68 3.32 8.82 0.47
CA GLU A 68 2.80 10.09 -0.04
C GLU A 68 3.89 11.17 -0.05
N LEU A 69 4.75 11.25 0.97
CA LEU A 69 5.87 12.19 0.97
C LEU A 69 6.93 11.85 -0.10
N THR A 70 7.17 10.56 -0.33
CA THR A 70 8.08 10.06 -1.38
C THR A 70 7.55 10.38 -2.78
N LYS A 71 6.24 10.28 -2.97
CA LYS A 71 5.53 10.72 -4.18
C LYS A 71 5.66 12.24 -4.37
N GLU A 72 5.37 13.03 -3.33
CA GLU A 72 5.50 14.50 -3.35
C GLU A 72 6.93 14.99 -3.64
N ALA A 73 7.93 14.24 -3.17
CA ALA A 73 9.35 14.49 -3.44
C ALA A 73 9.78 14.09 -4.87
N GLY A 74 8.92 13.40 -5.63
CA GLY A 74 9.17 12.98 -7.00
C GLY A 74 10.04 11.71 -7.15
N VAL A 75 10.23 10.94 -6.08
CA VAL A 75 11.00 9.69 -6.13
C VAL A 75 10.28 8.64 -6.99
N PHE A 76 8.97 8.48 -6.79
CA PHE A 76 8.16 7.56 -7.59
C PHE A 76 8.06 7.98 -9.06
N ASP A 77 7.96 9.29 -9.31
CA ASP A 77 8.03 9.85 -10.67
C ASP A 77 9.36 9.48 -11.36
N ALA A 78 10.49 9.60 -10.65
CA ALA A 78 11.79 9.25 -11.21
C ALA A 78 11.91 7.74 -11.49
N ILE A 79 11.35 6.89 -10.64
CA ILE A 79 11.30 5.43 -10.87
C ILE A 79 10.44 5.13 -12.10
N ALA A 80 9.23 5.68 -12.15
CA ALA A 80 8.31 5.54 -13.27
C ALA A 80 8.95 5.97 -14.60
N GLN A 81 9.64 7.11 -14.61
CA GLN A 81 10.32 7.61 -15.81
C GLN A 81 11.46 6.68 -16.25
N ARG A 82 12.24 6.12 -15.31
CA ARG A 82 13.28 5.13 -15.63
C ARG A 82 12.68 3.85 -16.21
N MET A 83 11.57 3.36 -15.64
CA MET A 83 10.86 2.18 -16.14
C MET A 83 10.31 2.41 -17.55
N ALA A 84 9.66 3.56 -17.79
CA ALA A 84 9.15 3.93 -19.11
C ALA A 84 10.27 4.08 -20.15
N ARG A 85 11.42 4.64 -19.78
CA ARG A 85 12.57 4.71 -20.68
C ARG A 85 13.19 3.34 -20.96
N ALA A 86 13.32 2.50 -19.94
CA ALA A 86 13.84 1.14 -20.09
C ALA A 86 12.94 0.26 -20.97
N GLY A 87 11.63 0.54 -20.99
CA GLY A 87 10.70 -0.12 -21.91
C GLY A 87 10.82 0.31 -23.37
N ARG A 88 11.58 1.39 -23.68
CA ARG A 88 11.91 1.84 -25.05
C ARG A 88 10.70 1.93 -25.98
N GLY A 89 9.55 2.33 -25.45
CA GLY A 89 8.29 2.45 -26.19
C GLY A 89 7.58 1.12 -26.51
N ASN A 90 8.13 -0.02 -26.08
CA ASN A 90 7.53 -1.34 -26.28
C ASN A 90 6.71 -1.76 -25.05
N TYR A 91 5.40 -1.99 -25.24
CA TYR A 91 4.51 -2.42 -24.17
C TYR A 91 4.84 -3.80 -23.59
N GLY A 92 5.40 -4.71 -24.38
CA GLY A 92 5.87 -6.02 -23.91
C GLY A 92 7.00 -5.90 -22.90
N VAL A 93 8.00 -5.08 -23.24
CA VAL A 93 9.13 -4.80 -22.33
C VAL A 93 8.63 -4.04 -21.10
N LEU A 94 7.77 -3.05 -21.28
CA LEU A 94 7.20 -2.31 -20.15
C LEU A 94 6.41 -3.22 -19.21
N PHE A 95 5.59 -4.13 -19.74
CA PHE A 95 4.85 -5.11 -18.94
C PHE A 95 5.80 -5.99 -18.14
N LEU A 96 6.84 -6.55 -18.77
CA LEU A 96 7.82 -7.38 -18.07
C LEU A 96 8.57 -6.60 -16.99
N LEU A 97 8.92 -5.33 -17.25
CA LEU A 97 9.53 -4.47 -16.24
C LEU A 97 8.59 -4.20 -15.07
N CYS A 98 7.30 -3.95 -15.33
CA CYS A 98 6.29 -3.77 -14.29
C CYS A 98 6.12 -5.06 -13.47
N VAL A 99 6.08 -6.21 -14.14
CA VAL A 99 5.95 -7.52 -13.48
C VAL A 99 7.17 -7.80 -12.62
N ALA A 100 8.38 -7.61 -13.14
CA ALA A 100 9.62 -7.83 -12.41
C ALA A 100 9.72 -6.88 -11.20
N PHE A 101 9.41 -5.60 -11.39
CA PHE A 101 9.42 -4.61 -10.31
C PHE A 101 8.40 -4.94 -9.22
N ALA A 102 7.15 -5.24 -9.61
CA ALA A 102 6.09 -5.63 -8.68
C ALA A 102 6.46 -6.90 -7.93
N SER A 103 6.95 -7.93 -8.62
CA SER A 103 7.30 -9.22 -8.02
C SER A 103 8.47 -9.09 -7.06
N LEU A 104 9.52 -8.33 -7.44
CA LEU A 104 10.67 -8.09 -6.58
C LEU A 104 10.25 -7.39 -5.28
N ILE A 105 9.46 -6.33 -5.37
CA ILE A 105 8.93 -5.62 -4.21
C ILE A 105 8.08 -6.57 -3.35
N THR A 106 7.13 -7.28 -3.96
CA THR A 106 6.19 -8.15 -3.23
C THR A 106 6.86 -9.36 -2.57
N ILE A 107 7.93 -9.89 -3.15
CA ILE A 107 8.67 -11.01 -2.54
C ILE A 107 9.30 -10.54 -1.22
N PHE A 108 9.90 -9.35 -1.19
CA PHE A 108 10.60 -8.86 0.00
C PHE A 108 9.72 -8.09 0.98
N LEU A 109 8.61 -7.49 0.52
CA LEU A 109 7.69 -6.70 1.32
C LEU A 109 6.39 -7.46 1.59
N ASN A 110 5.75 -7.16 2.71
CA ASN A 110 4.39 -7.64 2.96
C ASN A 110 3.41 -7.04 1.93
N LEU A 111 2.38 -7.81 1.55
CA LEU A 111 1.30 -7.47 0.65
C LEU A 111 0.77 -6.05 0.89
N ASP A 112 0.45 -5.69 2.12
CA ASP A 112 -0.12 -4.38 2.46
C ASP A 112 0.84 -3.24 2.08
N THR A 113 2.12 -3.40 2.43
CA THR A 113 3.19 -2.45 2.11
C THR A 113 3.37 -2.31 0.61
N THR A 114 3.35 -3.44 -0.10
CA THR A 114 3.51 -3.49 -1.55
C THR A 114 2.36 -2.74 -2.22
N ALA A 115 1.12 -2.97 -1.81
CA ALA A 115 -0.03 -2.26 -2.35
C ALA A 115 0.11 -0.74 -2.16
N VAL A 116 0.52 -0.29 -0.96
CA VAL A 116 0.69 1.13 -0.65
C VAL A 116 1.83 1.79 -1.45
N LEU A 117 2.95 1.10 -1.65
CA LEU A 117 4.12 1.66 -2.35
C LEU A 117 4.04 1.52 -3.87
N LEU A 118 3.54 0.39 -4.38
CA LEU A 118 3.53 0.08 -5.81
C LEU A 118 2.45 0.87 -6.55
N THR A 119 1.29 1.08 -5.93
CA THR A 119 0.17 1.85 -6.51
C THR A 119 0.59 3.25 -6.98
N PRO A 120 1.19 4.12 -6.15
CA PRO A 120 1.58 5.46 -6.60
C PRO A 120 2.66 5.43 -7.68
N VAL A 121 3.59 4.46 -7.66
CA VAL A 121 4.60 4.28 -8.73
C VAL A 121 3.93 3.92 -10.05
N MET A 122 2.96 3.00 -10.03
CA MET A 122 2.25 2.53 -11.22
C MET A 122 1.32 3.61 -11.78
N LEU A 123 0.66 4.40 -10.93
CA LEU A 123 -0.12 5.55 -11.37
C LEU A 123 0.75 6.67 -11.96
N ALA A 124 1.92 6.94 -11.36
CA ALA A 124 2.90 7.86 -11.92
C ALA A 124 3.40 7.38 -13.29
N LEU A 125 3.66 6.07 -13.43
CA LEU A 125 4.01 5.45 -14.71
C LEU A 125 2.92 5.61 -15.75
N ALA A 126 1.65 5.39 -15.37
CA ALA A 126 0.52 5.59 -16.26
C ALA A 126 0.47 7.02 -16.82
N ALA A 127 0.60 8.01 -15.92
CA ALA A 127 0.60 9.42 -16.28
C ALA A 127 1.78 9.80 -17.18
N ARG A 128 3.00 9.33 -16.85
CA ARG A 128 4.24 9.67 -17.58
C ARG A 128 4.32 9.01 -18.95
N ALA A 129 3.93 7.74 -19.06
CA ALA A 129 3.91 7.03 -20.34
C ALA A 129 2.65 7.33 -21.17
N ARG A 130 1.71 8.15 -20.64
CA ARG A 130 0.41 8.46 -21.27
C ARG A 130 -0.40 7.21 -21.62
N ILE A 131 -0.36 6.22 -20.74
CA ILE A 131 -1.07 4.95 -20.89
C ILE A 131 -2.24 4.89 -19.91
N ALA A 132 -3.28 4.11 -20.25
CA ALA A 132 -4.39 3.89 -19.35
C ALA A 132 -3.90 3.37 -17.98
N ALA A 133 -4.46 3.87 -16.89
CA ALA A 133 -4.10 3.42 -15.55
C ALA A 133 -4.61 2.01 -15.25
N LEU A 134 -5.66 1.55 -15.92
CA LEU A 134 -6.33 0.28 -15.65
C LEU A 134 -5.39 -0.94 -15.77
N PRO A 135 -4.62 -1.14 -16.86
CA PRO A 135 -3.73 -2.31 -16.96
C PRO A 135 -2.65 -2.32 -15.89
N LEU A 136 -2.12 -1.15 -15.53
CA LEU A 136 -1.11 -1.00 -14.50
C LEU A 136 -1.68 -1.25 -13.09
N ALA A 137 -2.87 -0.73 -12.80
CA ALA A 137 -3.57 -0.97 -11.55
C ALA A 137 -3.90 -2.46 -11.38
N MET A 138 -4.42 -3.12 -12.42
CA MET A 138 -4.73 -4.56 -12.37
C MET A 138 -3.46 -5.39 -12.24
N THR A 139 -2.39 -5.02 -12.94
CA THR A 139 -1.07 -5.66 -12.79
C THR A 139 -0.56 -5.55 -11.36
N THR A 140 -0.68 -4.36 -10.75
CA THR A 140 -0.31 -4.10 -9.35
C THR A 140 -1.08 -5.01 -8.41
N VAL A 141 -2.42 -5.01 -8.50
CA VAL A 141 -3.29 -5.74 -7.57
C VAL A 141 -3.08 -7.25 -7.69
N TRP A 142 -3.08 -7.79 -8.91
CA TRP A 142 -2.97 -9.23 -9.13
C TRP A 142 -1.57 -9.74 -8.78
N LEU A 143 -0.52 -9.03 -9.18
CA LEU A 143 0.85 -9.44 -8.84
C LEU A 143 1.18 -9.24 -7.36
N ALA A 144 0.69 -8.18 -6.71
CA ALA A 144 0.90 -8.01 -5.28
C ALA A 144 0.35 -9.22 -4.50
N ASN A 145 -0.80 -9.75 -4.91
CA ASN A 145 -1.33 -10.95 -4.30
C ASN A 145 -0.52 -12.21 -4.68
N THR A 146 -0.37 -12.47 -5.99
CA THR A 146 0.26 -13.70 -6.48
C THR A 146 1.74 -13.79 -6.11
N ALA A 147 2.49 -12.69 -6.16
CA ALA A 147 3.91 -12.72 -5.87
C ALA A 147 4.23 -12.87 -4.37
N SER A 148 3.25 -12.68 -3.49
CA SER A 148 3.42 -12.80 -2.03
C SER A 148 3.45 -14.25 -1.53
N LEU A 149 3.22 -15.27 -2.38
CA LEU A 149 3.13 -16.67 -1.97
C LEU A 149 4.47 -17.33 -1.62
N LEU A 150 5.59 -16.73 -2.05
CA LEU A 150 6.91 -17.35 -1.90
C LEU A 150 7.41 -17.37 -0.45
N LEU A 151 7.23 -16.27 0.29
CA LEU A 151 7.75 -16.13 1.66
C LEU A 151 6.58 -16.00 2.65
N PRO A 152 6.63 -16.70 3.80
CA PRO A 152 5.62 -16.55 4.86
C PRO A 152 5.49 -15.12 5.38
N VAL A 153 6.60 -14.39 5.42
CA VAL A 153 6.64 -13.01 5.94
C VAL A 153 5.87 -12.04 5.02
N SER A 154 5.70 -12.38 3.74
CA SER A 154 5.08 -11.48 2.76
C SER A 154 3.56 -11.47 2.80
N ASN A 155 2.94 -12.40 3.55
CA ASN A 155 1.48 -12.49 3.67
C ASN A 155 1.09 -13.20 4.97
N LEU A 156 0.19 -12.59 5.77
CA LEU A 156 -0.28 -13.17 7.02
C LEU A 156 -0.88 -14.58 6.85
N THR A 157 -1.59 -14.83 5.74
CA THR A 157 -2.16 -16.16 5.45
C THR A 157 -1.06 -17.20 5.27
N ASN A 158 0.06 -16.84 4.65
CA ASN A 158 1.20 -17.74 4.47
C ASN A 158 1.94 -17.97 5.78
N LEU A 159 2.01 -16.95 6.65
CA LEU A 159 2.56 -17.08 8.00
C LEU A 159 1.73 -18.07 8.83
N LEU A 160 0.40 -17.92 8.85
CA LEU A 160 -0.49 -18.87 9.52
C LEU A 160 -0.40 -20.29 8.94
N ALA A 161 -0.24 -20.41 7.62
CA ALA A 161 -0.03 -21.70 6.99
C ALA A 161 1.30 -22.32 7.44
N ALA A 162 2.40 -21.58 7.38
CA ALA A 162 3.73 -22.03 7.79
C ALA A 162 3.76 -22.48 9.26
N ASP A 163 3.08 -21.76 10.15
CA ASP A 163 2.94 -22.10 11.57
C ASP A 163 2.21 -23.44 11.75
N ARG A 164 1.14 -23.68 10.99
CA ARG A 164 0.40 -24.97 11.05
C ARG A 164 1.21 -26.16 10.54
N VAL A 165 2.07 -25.95 9.54
CA VAL A 165 2.93 -27.02 9.00
C VAL A 165 4.29 -27.11 9.71
N ALA A 166 4.53 -26.26 10.73
CA ALA A 166 5.79 -26.14 11.46
C ALA A 166 7.03 -25.97 10.54
N LEU A 167 6.86 -25.25 9.41
CA LEU A 167 7.93 -25.02 8.45
C LEU A 167 8.59 -23.66 8.67
N GLY A 168 9.92 -23.66 8.83
CA GLY A 168 10.71 -22.42 8.79
C GLY A 168 10.67 -21.74 7.41
N THR A 169 10.94 -20.43 7.36
CA THR A 169 10.85 -19.59 6.16
C THR A 169 11.53 -20.18 4.92
N ARG A 170 12.74 -20.73 5.08
CA ARG A 170 13.51 -21.32 3.97
C ARG A 170 12.88 -22.62 3.44
N ALA A 171 12.40 -23.47 4.34
CA ALA A 171 11.76 -24.73 3.98
C ALA A 171 10.41 -24.49 3.29
N PHE A 172 9.65 -23.49 3.77
CA PHE A 172 8.43 -23.04 3.12
C PHE A 172 8.71 -22.52 1.70
N ALA A 173 9.70 -21.63 1.53
CA ALA A 173 10.09 -21.11 0.22
C ALA A 173 10.54 -22.21 -0.75
N ALA A 174 11.31 -23.19 -0.26
CA ALA A 174 11.74 -24.35 -1.04
C ALA A 174 10.59 -25.27 -1.46
N ARG A 175 9.45 -25.22 -0.78
CA ARG A 175 8.23 -25.94 -1.17
C ARG A 175 7.34 -25.12 -2.11
N MET A 176 7.29 -23.81 -1.89
CA MET A 176 6.35 -22.89 -2.54
C MET A 176 6.87 -22.27 -3.84
N TRP A 177 8.16 -22.38 -4.17
CA TRP A 177 8.70 -21.78 -5.39
C TRP A 177 8.03 -22.27 -6.68
N ALA A 178 7.68 -23.56 -6.78
CA ALA A 178 7.07 -24.11 -7.99
C ALA A 178 5.59 -23.68 -8.12
N PRO A 179 4.74 -23.80 -7.07
CA PRO A 179 3.40 -23.20 -7.08
C PRO A 179 3.40 -21.69 -7.35
N GLN A 180 4.33 -20.95 -6.74
CA GLN A 180 4.52 -19.51 -6.97
C GLN A 180 4.79 -19.21 -8.44
N LEU A 181 5.74 -19.93 -9.05
CA LEU A 181 6.12 -19.68 -10.45
C LEU A 181 4.96 -20.00 -11.40
N ALA A 182 4.23 -21.08 -11.15
CA ALA A 182 3.03 -21.44 -11.91
C ALA A 182 1.94 -20.37 -11.77
N ALA A 183 1.64 -19.93 -10.54
CA ALA A 183 0.64 -18.89 -10.30
C ALA A 183 1.04 -17.55 -10.94
N LEU A 184 2.32 -17.18 -10.86
CA LEU A 184 2.86 -15.98 -11.49
C LEU A 184 2.74 -16.05 -13.02
N ALA A 185 3.11 -17.17 -13.63
CA ALA A 185 3.00 -17.38 -15.07
C ALA A 185 1.54 -17.29 -15.55
N VAL A 186 0.61 -17.97 -14.87
CA VAL A 186 -0.83 -17.90 -15.18
C VAL A 186 -1.33 -16.46 -15.03
N THR A 187 -0.97 -15.78 -13.93
CA THR A 187 -1.32 -14.38 -13.69
C THR A 187 -0.82 -13.48 -14.80
N MET A 188 0.43 -13.64 -15.23
CA MET A 188 1.03 -12.88 -16.32
C MET A 188 0.28 -13.09 -17.64
N VAL A 189 -0.06 -14.34 -17.97
CA VAL A 189 -0.81 -14.68 -19.18
C VAL A 189 -2.19 -14.02 -19.15
N LEU A 190 -2.93 -14.14 -18.05
CA LEU A 190 -4.24 -13.53 -17.89
C LEU A 190 -4.16 -12.00 -17.98
N LEU A 191 -3.20 -11.37 -17.30
CA LEU A 191 -2.99 -9.92 -17.38
C LEU A 191 -2.69 -9.46 -18.80
N TRP A 192 -1.83 -10.19 -19.53
CA TRP A 192 -1.50 -9.90 -20.91
C TRP A 192 -2.71 -10.00 -21.84
N VAL A 193 -3.48 -11.09 -21.71
CA VAL A 193 -4.62 -11.39 -22.59
C VAL A 193 -5.80 -10.45 -22.34
N PHE A 194 -6.11 -10.13 -21.07
CA PHE A 194 -7.33 -9.38 -20.74
C PHE A 194 -7.11 -7.86 -20.64
N TYR A 195 -6.02 -7.41 -20.03
CA TYR A 195 -5.83 -5.98 -19.71
C TYR A 195 -4.81 -5.29 -20.62
N TRP A 196 -3.83 -6.05 -21.07
CA TRP A 196 -2.71 -5.57 -21.88
C TRP A 196 -2.92 -5.93 -23.37
N ARG A 197 -4.17 -6.09 -23.83
CA ARG A 197 -4.47 -6.22 -25.27
C ARG A 197 -4.47 -4.86 -25.97
N ARG A 198 -4.16 -4.86 -27.28
CA ARG A 198 -4.17 -3.67 -28.16
C ARG A 198 -5.45 -2.83 -28.03
N ARG A 199 -6.60 -3.49 -27.90
CA ARG A 199 -7.92 -2.85 -27.72
C ARG A 199 -8.04 -2.01 -26.43
N MET A 200 -7.31 -2.37 -25.38
CA MET A 200 -7.29 -1.63 -24.10
C MET A 200 -6.14 -0.60 -24.02
N ARG A 201 -5.10 -0.76 -24.85
CA ARG A 201 -3.90 0.10 -24.86
C ARG A 201 -3.94 1.21 -25.91
N GLY A 202 -4.79 1.09 -26.95
CA GLY A 202 -5.01 2.11 -27.98
C GLY A 202 -3.89 2.26 -29.03
N ALA A 203 -2.62 2.03 -28.68
CA ALA A 203 -1.46 2.16 -29.56
C ALA A 203 -0.49 0.98 -29.46
N ASP A 204 0.33 0.78 -30.49
CA ASP A 204 1.34 -0.30 -30.55
C ASP A 204 2.65 0.07 -29.83
N THR A 205 2.90 1.36 -29.70
CA THR A 205 4.03 1.92 -28.95
C THR A 205 3.54 3.03 -28.03
N TYR A 206 4.33 3.34 -27.01
CA TYR A 206 4.18 4.56 -26.21
C TYR A 206 5.42 5.42 -26.37
N ASP A 207 5.25 6.72 -26.18
CA ASP A 207 6.35 7.67 -26.29
C ASP A 207 7.11 7.71 -24.95
N PRO A 208 8.39 7.32 -24.90
CA PRO A 208 9.16 7.38 -23.67
C PRO A 208 9.24 8.83 -23.16
N PRO A 209 8.93 9.07 -21.87
CA PRO A 209 8.91 10.43 -21.34
C PRO A 209 10.31 11.05 -21.33
N ASP A 210 10.35 12.35 -21.64
CA ASP A 210 11.56 13.16 -21.52
C ASP A 210 12.09 13.22 -20.08
N PRO A 211 13.41 13.42 -19.90
CA PRO A 211 14.00 13.63 -18.59
C PRO A 211 13.38 14.82 -17.85
N ALA A 212 12.55 14.55 -16.84
CA ALA A 212 12.04 15.60 -15.98
C ALA A 212 13.09 15.95 -14.91
N PRO A 213 13.41 17.25 -14.71
CA PRO A 213 14.33 17.66 -13.66
C PRO A 213 13.71 17.39 -12.28
N VAL A 214 14.54 16.91 -11.34
CA VAL A 214 14.16 16.75 -9.94
C VAL A 214 13.96 18.15 -9.34
N ARG A 215 12.72 18.48 -8.97
CA ARG A 215 12.32 19.81 -8.47
C ARG A 215 13.11 20.23 -7.23
N ASP A 216 13.27 19.31 -6.28
CA ASP A 216 14.04 19.55 -5.06
C ASP A 216 14.91 18.33 -4.73
N ARG A 217 16.22 18.47 -4.99
CA ARG A 217 17.21 17.40 -4.79
C ARG A 217 17.31 16.95 -3.34
N VAL A 218 17.12 17.85 -2.37
CA VAL A 218 17.29 17.54 -0.94
C VAL A 218 16.10 16.72 -0.44
N LEU A 219 14.88 17.13 -0.80
CA LEU A 219 13.69 16.33 -0.48
C LEU A 219 13.77 14.96 -1.16
N PHE A 220 14.13 14.93 -2.45
CA PHE A 220 14.30 13.68 -3.20
C PHE A 220 15.33 12.74 -2.56
N SER A 221 16.51 13.24 -2.18
CA SER A 221 17.54 12.41 -1.55
C SER A 221 17.14 11.96 -0.15
N ALA A 222 16.49 12.82 0.65
CA ALA A 222 16.06 12.49 2.00
C ALA A 222 14.96 11.42 2.00
N THR A 223 13.92 11.56 1.17
CA THR A 223 12.87 10.54 1.04
C THR A 223 13.38 9.28 0.36
N GLY A 224 14.26 9.41 -0.64
CA GLY A 224 14.92 8.26 -1.27
C GLY A 224 15.74 7.46 -0.25
N LEU A 225 16.51 8.15 0.59
CA LEU A 225 17.25 7.53 1.69
C LEU A 225 16.30 6.89 2.72
N ALA A 226 15.21 7.56 3.08
CA ALA A 226 14.21 7.00 3.99
C ALA A 226 13.60 5.70 3.45
N CYS A 227 13.23 5.66 2.16
CA CYS A 227 12.78 4.43 1.51
C CYS A 227 13.86 3.34 1.49
N LEU A 228 15.12 3.70 1.19
CA LEU A 228 16.23 2.74 1.19
C LEU A 228 16.51 2.20 2.59
N MET A 229 16.45 3.04 3.63
CA MET A 229 16.58 2.58 5.02
C MET A 229 15.44 1.64 5.40
N PHE A 230 14.22 1.95 5.00
CA PHE A 230 13.07 1.09 5.25
C PHE A 230 13.21 -0.28 4.56
N ILE A 231 13.57 -0.28 3.27
CA ILE A 231 13.84 -1.52 2.51
C ILE A 231 15.03 -2.29 3.13
N GLY A 232 16.10 -1.59 3.48
CA GLY A 232 17.29 -2.17 4.12
C GLY A 232 16.96 -2.82 5.46
N ALA A 233 16.10 -2.21 6.29
CA ALA A 233 15.65 -2.79 7.54
C ALA A 233 14.91 -4.11 7.32
N ILE A 234 14.01 -4.17 6.33
CA ILE A 234 13.28 -5.39 5.98
C ILE A 234 14.24 -6.49 5.52
N LEU A 235 15.21 -6.15 4.65
CA LEU A 235 16.21 -7.10 4.16
C LEU A 235 17.17 -7.58 5.27
N ALA A 236 17.40 -6.77 6.30
CA ALA A 236 18.24 -7.11 7.45
C ALA A 236 17.57 -8.07 8.46
N GLY A 237 16.37 -8.57 8.16
CA GLY A 237 15.67 -9.56 9.00
C GLY A 237 14.61 -8.97 9.93
N VAL A 238 14.24 -7.70 9.74
CA VAL A 238 13.10 -7.10 10.45
C VAL A 238 11.81 -7.69 9.89
N HIS A 239 11.34 -8.76 10.53
CA HIS A 239 10.17 -9.52 10.09
C HIS A 239 9.05 -9.56 11.14
N THR A 240 9.31 -9.10 12.37
CA THR A 240 8.30 -9.04 13.43
C THR A 240 7.48 -7.75 13.34
N GLY A 241 6.16 -7.82 13.54
CA GLY A 241 5.25 -6.66 13.35
C GLY A 241 5.65 -5.39 14.11
N ILE A 242 6.16 -5.53 15.35
CA ILE A 242 6.64 -4.39 16.15
C ILE A 242 7.88 -3.75 15.53
N GLN A 243 8.83 -4.57 15.09
CA GLN A 243 10.08 -4.09 14.48
C GLN A 243 9.80 -3.40 13.13
N LEU A 244 8.86 -3.93 12.34
CA LEU A 244 8.41 -3.32 11.09
C LEU A 244 7.76 -1.94 11.34
N GLY A 245 6.89 -1.84 12.34
CA GLY A 245 6.27 -0.58 12.75
C GLY A 245 7.30 0.48 13.14
N ILE A 246 8.32 0.10 13.91
CA ILE A 246 9.41 1.01 14.30
C ILE A 246 10.23 1.44 13.08
N ALA A 247 10.62 0.51 12.21
CA ALA A 247 11.39 0.81 11.00
C ALA A 247 10.64 1.76 10.06
N ALA A 248 9.35 1.49 9.81
CA ALA A 248 8.48 2.36 9.02
C ALA A 248 8.36 3.75 9.65
N THR A 249 8.18 3.82 10.98
CA THR A 249 8.04 5.08 11.70
C THR A 249 9.32 5.91 11.67
N ALA A 250 10.48 5.28 11.82
CA ALA A 250 11.78 5.95 11.69
C ALA A 250 11.97 6.53 10.28
N ALA A 251 11.67 5.76 9.24
CA ALA A 251 11.75 6.23 7.86
C ALA A 251 10.75 7.37 7.58
N ALA A 252 9.50 7.23 8.04
CA ALA A 252 8.49 8.27 7.93
C ALA A 252 8.90 9.54 8.68
N ALA A 253 9.49 9.42 9.88
CA ALA A 253 9.97 10.56 10.66
C ALA A 253 11.08 11.33 9.93
N VAL A 254 12.02 10.64 9.28
CA VAL A 254 13.05 11.28 8.44
C VAL A 254 12.42 12.06 7.29
N ALA A 255 11.46 11.46 6.59
CA ALA A 255 10.73 12.13 5.50
C ALA A 255 9.95 13.35 6.02
N VAL A 256 9.18 13.18 7.10
CA VAL A 256 8.40 14.26 7.72
C VAL A 256 9.31 15.38 8.20
N ALA A 257 10.45 15.08 8.83
CA ALA A 257 11.41 16.09 9.28
C ALA A 257 11.98 16.89 8.09
N ALA A 258 12.35 16.22 6.99
CA ALA A 258 12.82 16.89 5.79
C ALA A 258 11.77 17.85 5.20
N PHE A 259 10.50 17.42 5.12
CA PHE A 259 9.40 18.29 4.69
C PHE A 259 9.07 19.37 5.73
N ALA A 260 9.18 19.10 7.02
CA ALA A 260 8.94 20.07 8.08
C ALA A 260 9.98 21.21 8.08
N VAL A 261 11.21 20.95 7.65
CA VAL A 261 12.26 21.97 7.51
C VAL A 261 12.10 22.73 6.20
N ARG A 262 11.74 22.05 5.09
CA ARG A 262 11.87 22.62 3.74
C ARG A 262 10.57 23.03 3.07
N ASP A 263 9.46 22.34 3.34
CA ASP A 263 8.14 22.66 2.79
C ASP A 263 6.99 22.17 3.69
N ARG A 264 6.76 22.86 4.81
CA ARG A 264 5.69 22.55 5.77
C ARG A 264 4.29 22.54 5.14
N ARG A 265 4.08 23.24 4.04
CA ARG A 265 2.77 23.36 3.37
C ARG A 265 2.30 22.03 2.77
N ARG A 266 3.22 21.09 2.55
CA ARG A 266 2.91 19.75 2.06
C ARG A 266 2.55 18.77 3.18
N LEU A 267 2.84 19.09 4.43
CA LEU A 267 2.37 18.34 5.60
C LEU A 267 0.90 18.65 5.88
N ARG A 268 0.02 18.07 5.06
CA ARG A 268 -1.44 18.27 5.15
C ARG A 268 -2.09 17.20 6.03
N PRO A 269 -3.22 17.51 6.70
CA PRO A 269 -4.01 16.51 7.41
C PRO A 269 -4.45 15.32 6.54
N ALA A 270 -4.53 15.53 5.22
CA ALA A 270 -4.85 14.48 4.24
C ALA A 270 -3.79 13.36 4.13
N LEU A 271 -2.58 13.56 4.67
CA LEU A 271 -1.57 12.51 4.80
C LEU A 271 -2.00 11.39 5.74
N ILE A 272 -2.93 11.68 6.66
CA ILE A 272 -3.41 10.72 7.65
C ILE A 272 -4.46 9.83 7.00
N PRO A 273 -4.22 8.51 6.88
CA PRO A 273 -5.16 7.56 6.27
C PRO A 273 -6.31 7.21 7.23
N TRP A 274 -7.07 8.22 7.69
CA TRP A 274 -8.11 8.05 8.71
C TRP A 274 -9.19 7.03 8.31
N GLN A 275 -9.53 6.96 7.02
CA GLN A 275 -10.51 6.02 6.47
C GLN A 275 -10.10 4.56 6.70
N LEU A 276 -8.81 4.27 6.49
CA LEU A 276 -8.25 2.94 6.68
C LEU A 276 -8.14 2.60 8.16
N LEU A 277 -7.69 3.55 8.99
CA LEU A 277 -7.61 3.36 10.45
C LEU A 277 -8.98 3.06 11.06
N VAL A 278 -10.01 3.82 10.69
CA VAL A 278 -11.40 3.61 11.14
C VAL A 278 -11.91 2.24 10.71
N PHE A 279 -11.69 1.88 9.44
CA PHE A 279 -12.17 0.61 8.90
C PHE A 279 -11.51 -0.60 9.54
N VAL A 280 -10.17 -0.61 9.63
CA VAL A 280 -9.41 -1.72 10.22
C VAL A 280 -9.75 -1.85 11.70
N THR A 281 -9.79 -0.75 12.44
CA THR A 281 -10.16 -0.78 13.87
C THR A 281 -11.57 -1.35 14.05
N GLY A 282 -12.54 -0.91 13.24
CA GLY A 282 -13.90 -1.43 13.30
C GLY A 282 -13.98 -2.93 12.99
N LEU A 283 -13.28 -3.38 11.95
CA LEU A 283 -13.26 -4.79 11.55
C LEU A 283 -12.71 -5.68 12.68
N PHE A 284 -11.64 -5.24 13.35
CA PHE A 284 -11.04 -5.98 14.47
C PHE A 284 -11.87 -5.98 15.76
N LEU A 285 -12.90 -5.16 15.86
CA LEU A 285 -13.91 -5.25 16.93
C LEU A 285 -15.07 -6.15 16.51
N VAL A 286 -15.50 -6.06 15.25
CA VAL A 286 -16.64 -6.81 14.72
C VAL A 286 -16.32 -8.30 14.53
N VAL A 287 -15.19 -8.63 13.88
CA VAL A 287 -14.85 -10.01 13.51
C VAL A 287 -14.73 -10.93 14.73
N PRO A 288 -13.98 -10.60 15.80
CA PRO A 288 -13.92 -11.46 16.99
C PRO A 288 -15.28 -11.63 17.67
N THR A 289 -16.13 -10.59 17.61
CA THR A 289 -17.48 -10.70 18.13
C THR A 289 -18.29 -11.72 17.33
N LEU A 290 -18.24 -11.67 16.00
CA LEU A 290 -18.93 -12.64 15.14
C LEU A 290 -18.40 -14.05 15.37
N GLU A 291 -17.07 -14.25 15.38
CA GLU A 291 -16.45 -15.56 15.64
C GLU A 291 -16.90 -16.20 16.97
N ARG A 292 -17.25 -15.38 17.96
CA ARG A 292 -17.77 -15.86 19.25
C ARG A 292 -19.21 -16.38 19.17
N PHE A 293 -20.01 -15.87 18.23
CA PHE A 293 -21.44 -16.19 18.10
C PHE A 293 -21.78 -17.04 16.85
N GLY A 294 -20.83 -17.24 15.92
CA GLY A 294 -20.97 -18.10 14.73
C GLY A 294 -21.11 -17.30 13.42
#